data_AF-A0A7S3R132-F1
#
_entry.id   AF-A0A7S3R132-F1
#
_cell.length_a   1.000
_cell.length_b   1.000
_cell.length_c   1.000
_cell.angle_alpha   90.00
_cell.angle_beta   90.00
_cell.angle_gamma   90.00
#
_symmetry.space_group_name_H-M   'P 1'
#
loop_
_entity.id
_entity.type
_entity.pdbx_description
1 polymer ?
#
loop_
_entity_poly.entity_id
_entity_poly.type
_entity_poly.pdbx_seq_one_letter_code
_entity_poly.pdbx_strand_id
1 'polypeptide(L)'
;MMANKAAAPKHGSFRCLSYNILANKYAVGGWHNYCPAPALAWPYRWNLIKMQLSRPWDIVCLQEVEQQFFFDDLQPFMNSMGLQGWHYTKQEGRDAEGVAMFYNSSSFRCRASKQVCLADCLPNSGTTNSTDNLKDDGPSPPGTPDGLM
;
A
#
# COMPACT_ATOMS: atom_id res chain seq x y z
N MET A 1 11.19 22.27 23.66
CA MET A 1 9.84 22.58 23.13
C MET A 1 8.83 21.90 24.02
N MET A 2 7.90 22.65 24.62
CA MET A 2 6.89 22.05 25.48
C MET A 2 5.85 21.37 24.60
N ALA A 3 5.71 20.06 24.75
CA ALA A 3 4.61 19.32 24.14
C ALA A 3 3.31 19.85 24.75
N ASN A 4 2.55 20.61 23.96
CA ASN A 4 1.21 21.02 24.34
C ASN A 4 0.37 19.74 24.34
N LYS A 5 0.21 19.14 25.52
CA LYS A 5 -0.54 17.89 25.69
C LYS A 5 -2.00 18.24 25.42
N ALA A 6 -2.48 17.94 24.22
CA ALA A 6 -3.89 18.08 23.89
C ALA A 6 -4.73 17.41 24.98
N ALA A 7 -5.81 18.07 25.41
CA ALA A 7 -6.70 17.54 26.44
C ALA A 7 -7.04 16.08 26.12
N ALA A 8 -6.89 15.20 27.11
CA ALA A 8 -7.21 13.80 26.95
C ALA A 8 -8.65 13.68 26.43
N PRO A 9 -8.93 12.74 25.49
CA PRO A 9 -10.28 12.53 25.01
C PRO A 9 -11.25 12.36 26.18
N LYS A 10 -12.47 12.89 26.05
CA LYS A 10 -13.53 12.63 27.03
C LYS A 10 -13.70 11.12 27.19
N HIS A 11 -13.95 10.66 28.41
CA HIS A 11 -14.07 9.23 28.74
C HIS A 11 -14.88 8.47 27.66
N GLY A 12 -14.24 7.49 27.02
CA GLY A 12 -14.88 6.65 25.98
C GLY A 12 -14.84 7.19 24.54
N SER A 13 -14.13 8.28 24.25
CA SER A 13 -13.96 8.80 22.88
C SER A 13 -12.51 8.68 22.39
N PHE A 14 -12.32 8.59 21.08
CA PHE A 14 -10.99 8.61 20.43
C PHE A 14 -11.08 9.26 19.05
N ARG A 15 -9.95 9.75 18.53
CA ARG A 15 -9.86 10.42 17.23
C ARG A 15 -9.24 9.50 16.21
N CYS A 16 -9.90 9.37 15.07
CA CYS A 16 -9.45 8.56 13.94
C CYS A 16 -9.17 9.45 12.73
N LEU A 17 -8.13 9.12 11.98
CA LEU A 17 -7.83 9.66 10.66
C LEU A 17 -7.80 8.50 9.66
N SER A 18 -8.46 8.66 8.51
CA SER A 18 -8.21 7.85 7.32
C SER A 18 -7.77 8.78 6.20
N TYR A 19 -6.61 8.55 5.60
CA TYR A 19 -6.06 9.45 4.60
C TYR A 19 -5.21 8.74 3.54
N ASN A 20 -5.62 8.84 2.29
CA ASN A 20 -4.80 8.45 1.16
C ASN A 20 -3.79 9.57 0.86
N ILE A 21 -2.49 9.26 0.96
CA ILE A 21 -1.41 10.26 0.89
C ILE A 21 -0.77 10.39 -0.50
N LEU A 22 -1.34 9.72 -1.51
CA LEU A 22 -0.87 9.67 -2.89
C LEU A 22 0.57 9.14 -3.00
N ALA A 23 0.72 7.91 -3.47
CA ALA A 23 2.05 7.33 -3.68
C ALA A 23 2.84 8.21 -4.66
N ASN A 24 4.13 8.39 -4.40
CA ASN A 24 5.00 9.22 -5.23
C ASN A 24 5.05 8.77 -6.70
N LYS A 25 5.02 7.45 -6.96
CA LYS A 25 4.92 6.92 -8.32
C LYS A 25 3.68 7.39 -9.09
N TYR A 26 2.57 7.65 -8.40
CA TYR A 26 1.34 8.16 -9.01
C TYR A 26 1.34 9.70 -9.11
N ALA A 27 2.04 10.39 -8.20
CA ALA A 27 2.24 11.83 -8.29
C ALA A 27 3.04 12.23 -9.54
N VAL A 28 4.12 11.49 -9.84
CA VAL A 28 5.00 11.77 -11.00
C VAL A 28 4.54 11.17 -12.32
N GLY A 29 3.48 10.36 -12.32
CA GLY A 29 3.00 9.59 -13.48
C GLY A 29 2.26 10.40 -14.56
N GLY A 30 2.38 11.73 -14.59
CA GLY A 30 1.80 12.59 -15.64
C GLY A 30 0.31 12.91 -15.51
N TRP A 31 -0.37 12.40 -14.48
CA TRP A 31 -1.80 12.67 -14.23
C TRP A 31 -2.06 14.06 -13.61
N HIS A 32 -1.02 14.70 -13.09
CA HIS A 32 -1.11 15.92 -12.28
C HIS A 32 -0.46 17.13 -12.97
N ASN A 33 -0.53 17.24 -14.30
CA ASN A 33 0.15 18.29 -15.09
C ASN A 33 -0.29 19.73 -14.75
N TYR A 34 -1.45 19.90 -14.12
CA TYR A 34 -1.92 21.18 -13.59
C TYR A 34 -1.17 21.62 -12.32
N CYS A 35 -0.45 20.71 -11.66
CA CYS A 35 0.29 20.96 -10.44
C CYS A 35 1.80 21.11 -10.75
N PRO A 36 2.48 22.16 -10.25
CA PRO A 36 3.91 22.32 -10.46
C PRO A 36 4.71 21.14 -9.93
N ALA A 37 5.72 20.69 -10.69
CA ALA A 37 6.57 19.55 -10.30
C ALA A 37 7.19 19.67 -8.89
N PRO A 38 7.66 20.85 -8.42
CA PRO A 38 8.14 20.99 -7.05
C PRO A 38 7.08 20.73 -5.98
N ALA A 39 5.81 21.02 -6.26
CA ALA A 39 4.70 20.77 -5.36
C ALA A 39 4.26 19.29 -5.34
N LEU A 40 4.56 18.54 -6.42
CA LEU A 40 4.34 17.09 -6.51
C LEU A 40 5.49 16.28 -5.88
N ALA A 41 6.68 16.86 -5.77
CA ALA A 41 7.84 16.18 -5.19
C ALA A 41 7.57 15.77 -3.73
N TRP A 42 8.00 14.55 -3.37
CA TRP A 42 7.78 13.99 -2.03
C TRP A 42 8.21 14.93 -0.89
N PRO A 43 9.39 15.58 -0.88
CA PRO A 43 9.78 16.44 0.24
C PRO A 43 8.80 17.58 0.52
N TYR A 44 8.19 18.15 -0.53
CA TYR A 44 7.19 19.20 -0.38
C TYR A 44 5.87 18.63 0.17
N ARG A 45 5.36 17.55 -0.45
CA ARG A 45 4.12 16.91 0.00
C ARG A 45 4.23 16.39 1.43
N TRP A 46 5.38 15.80 1.78
CA TRP A 46 5.65 15.28 3.12
C TRP A 46 5.53 16.35 4.19
N ASN A 47 6.01 17.57 3.93
CA ASN A 47 5.84 18.68 4.88
C ASN A 47 4.36 19.00 5.14
N LEU A 48 3.52 18.98 4.10
CA LEU A 48 2.08 19.20 4.24
C LEU A 48 1.38 18.02 4.94
N ILE A 49 1.74 16.79 4.59
CA ILE A 49 1.23 15.57 5.22
C ILE A 49 1.57 15.58 6.72
N LYS A 50 2.82 15.89 7.10
CA LYS A 50 3.23 16.04 8.50
C LYS A 50 2.35 17.01 9.26
N MET A 51 1.99 18.15 8.67
CA MET A 51 1.09 19.11 9.32
C MET A 51 -0.29 18.50 9.63
N GLN A 52 -0.83 17.69 8.73
CA GLN A 52 -2.11 16.98 8.98
C GLN A 52 -1.96 15.90 10.05
N LEU A 53 -0.84 15.17 10.03
CA LEU A 53 -0.53 14.10 10.97
C LEU A 53 -0.14 14.62 12.37
N SER A 54 0.32 15.87 12.50
CA SER A 54 0.73 16.50 13.77
C SER A 54 -0.41 16.76 14.76
N ARG A 55 -1.66 16.55 14.32
CA ARG A 55 -2.82 16.66 15.20
C ARG A 55 -2.83 15.47 16.17
N PRO A 56 -3.41 15.63 17.36
CA PRO A 56 -3.44 14.57 18.34
C PRO A 56 -4.42 13.47 17.87
N TRP A 57 -3.91 12.48 17.13
CA TRP A 57 -4.68 11.34 16.66
C TRP A 57 -4.51 10.15 17.60
N ASP A 58 -5.55 9.34 17.73
CA ASP A 58 -5.49 8.11 18.53
C ASP A 58 -5.37 6.87 17.63
N ILE A 59 -5.96 6.91 16.43
CA ILE A 59 -5.78 5.93 15.35
C ILE A 59 -5.57 6.69 14.03
N VAL A 60 -4.62 6.23 13.22
CA VAL A 60 -4.35 6.78 11.88
C VAL A 60 -4.23 5.64 10.88
N CYS A 61 -5.05 5.65 9.84
CA CYS A 61 -5.03 4.69 8.73
C CYS A 61 -4.63 5.44 7.46
N LEU A 62 -3.55 5.02 6.81
CA LEU A 62 -3.05 5.63 5.57
C LEU A 62 -3.12 4.64 4.41
N GLN A 63 -3.43 5.16 3.23
CA GLN A 63 -3.39 4.40 1.97
C GLN A 63 -2.38 5.04 1.00
N GLU A 64 -1.92 4.25 0.02
CA GLU A 64 -0.89 4.64 -0.95
C GLU A 64 0.44 5.05 -0.29
N VAL A 65 0.81 4.32 0.77
CA VAL A 65 2.07 4.52 1.46
C VAL A 65 3.15 3.67 0.81
N GLU A 66 4.15 4.29 0.18
CA GLU A 66 5.32 3.56 -0.33
C GLU A 66 6.26 3.11 0.79
N GLN A 67 6.87 1.94 0.61
CA GLN A 67 7.71 1.29 1.63
C GLN A 67 8.89 2.15 2.04
N GLN A 68 9.60 2.75 1.08
CA GLN A 68 10.72 3.64 1.37
C GLN A 68 10.29 4.79 2.31
N PHE A 69 9.24 5.54 1.95
CA PHE A 69 8.77 6.67 2.75
C PHE A 69 8.13 6.27 4.07
N PHE A 70 7.62 5.04 4.19
CA PHE A 70 7.18 4.52 5.47
C PHE A 70 8.34 4.48 6.48
N PHE A 71 9.46 3.86 6.09
CA PHE A 71 10.60 3.65 6.98
C PHE A 71 11.44 4.92 7.18
N ASP A 72 11.64 5.71 6.13
CA ASP A 72 12.52 6.88 6.17
C ASP A 72 11.85 8.08 6.87
N ASP A 73 10.53 8.25 6.70
CA ASP A 73 9.82 9.46 7.07
C ASP A 73 8.67 9.23 8.06
N LEU A 74 7.68 8.42 7.68
CA LEU A 74 6.43 8.26 8.44
C LEU A 74 6.66 7.61 9.80
N GLN A 75 7.30 6.44 9.84
CA GLN A 75 7.46 5.69 11.08
C GLN A 75 8.28 6.45 12.14
N PRO A 76 9.43 7.06 11.81
CA PRO A 76 10.15 7.91 12.77
C PRO A 76 9.30 9.07 13.29
N PHE A 77 8.56 9.75 12.42
CA PHE A 77 7.71 10.87 12.79
C PHE A 77 6.57 10.44 13.72
N MET A 78 5.83 9.40 13.35
CA MET A 78 4.69 8.89 14.15
C MET A 78 5.15 8.34 15.50
N ASN A 79 6.30 7.64 15.55
CA ASN A 79 6.91 7.18 16.79
C ASN A 79 7.25 8.35 17.73
N SER A 80 7.76 9.46 17.19
CA SER A 80 8.05 10.67 17.99
C SER A 80 6.79 11.29 18.61
N MET A 81 5.62 11.04 18.04
CA MET A 81 4.32 11.46 18.58
C MET A 81 3.69 10.42 19.52
N GLY A 82 4.37 9.29 19.78
CA GLY A 82 3.87 8.21 20.64
C GLY A 82 2.93 7.22 19.94
N LEU A 83 2.82 7.30 18.61
CA LEU A 83 2.03 6.38 17.80
C LEU A 83 2.91 5.25 17.25
N GLN A 84 2.50 4.01 17.49
CA GLN A 84 3.13 2.81 16.94
C GLN A 84 2.32 2.33 15.73
N GLY A 85 2.96 1.70 14.74
CA GLY A 85 2.21 1.24 13.57
C GLY A 85 2.89 0.19 12.71
N TRP A 86 2.12 -0.34 11.78
CA TRP A 86 2.51 -1.33 10.78
C TRP A 86 2.30 -0.79 9.38
N HIS A 87 3.06 -1.35 8.44
CA HIS A 87 2.92 -1.13 7.01
C HIS A 87 2.80 -2.48 6.31
N TYR A 88 1.84 -2.56 5.39
CA TYR A 88 1.59 -3.72 4.56
C TYR A 88 1.50 -3.29 3.12
N THR A 89 2.37 -3.83 2.27
CA THR A 89 2.44 -3.52 0.84
C THR A 89 1.59 -4.50 0.03
N LYS A 90 1.14 -4.07 -1.16
CA LYS A 90 0.45 -4.95 -2.12
C LYS A 90 1.39 -5.94 -2.80
N GLN A 91 2.67 -5.57 -2.91
CA GLN A 91 3.72 -6.33 -3.57
C GLN A 91 5.05 -6.12 -2.83
N GLU A 92 6.09 -6.87 -3.17
CA GLU A 92 7.43 -6.65 -2.66
C GLU A 92 8.17 -5.57 -3.46
N GLY A 93 9.17 -4.93 -2.84
CA GLY A 93 10.01 -3.90 -3.46
C GLY A 93 9.89 -2.53 -2.77
N ARG A 94 10.94 -1.71 -2.89
CA ARG A 94 11.04 -0.41 -2.18
C ARG A 94 9.96 0.59 -2.61
N ASP A 95 9.55 0.50 -3.85
CA ASP A 95 8.57 1.33 -4.55
C ASP A 95 7.14 0.73 -4.41
N ALA A 96 7.02 -0.39 -3.69
CA ALA A 96 5.75 -0.99 -3.39
C ALA A 96 4.97 -0.08 -2.45
N GLU A 97 3.71 0.16 -2.79
CA GLU A 97 2.78 0.89 -1.94
C GLU A 97 1.80 -0.05 -1.27
N GLY A 98 1.21 0.41 -0.19
CA GLY A 98 0.06 -0.22 0.41
C GLY A 98 -0.52 0.63 1.52
N VAL A 99 -0.85 -0.03 2.63
CA VAL A 99 -1.56 0.59 3.75
C VAL A 99 -0.68 0.65 4.99
N ALA A 100 -0.80 1.73 5.76
CA ALA A 100 -0.21 1.84 7.08
C ALA A 100 -1.29 2.09 8.12
N MET A 101 -1.10 1.53 9.32
CA MET A 101 -1.98 1.80 10.45
C MET A 101 -1.14 2.12 11.68
N PHE A 102 -1.43 3.24 12.32
CA PHE A 102 -0.83 3.69 13.55
C PHE A 102 -1.86 3.84 14.66
N TYR A 103 -1.45 3.63 15.90
CA TYR A 103 -2.27 3.80 17.09
C TYR A 103 -1.45 4.44 18.21
N ASN A 104 -2.10 5.29 19.01
CA ASN A 104 -1.51 5.89 20.19
C ASN A 104 -1.30 4.82 21.26
N SER A 105 -0.04 4.52 21.56
CA SER A 105 0.36 3.47 22.50
C SER A 105 0.04 3.79 23.97
N SER A 106 -0.28 5.04 24.29
CA SER A 106 -0.79 5.42 25.62
C SER A 106 -2.28 5.10 25.79
N SER A 107 -3.02 4.97 24.68
CA SER A 107 -4.48 4.75 24.68
C SER A 107 -4.86 3.32 24.30
N PHE A 108 -4.07 2.67 23.44
CA PHE A 108 -4.35 1.34 22.93
C PHE A 108 -3.15 0.42 23.05
N ARG A 109 -3.44 -0.87 23.18
CA ARG A 109 -2.46 -1.96 23.08
C ARG A 109 -2.87 -2.87 21.94
N CYS A 110 -1.99 -3.05 20.95
CA CYS A 110 -2.24 -4.02 19.90
C CYS A 110 -2.21 -5.44 20.47
N ARG A 111 -3.21 -6.24 20.07
CA ARG A 111 -3.32 -7.67 20.44
C ARG A 111 -2.85 -8.58 19.31
N ALA A 112 -3.17 -8.21 18.08
CA ALA A 112 -2.82 -8.94 16.88
C ALA A 112 -2.86 -7.98 15.68
N SER A 113 -2.06 -8.29 14.67
CA SER A 113 -2.04 -7.59 13.38
C SER A 113 -2.11 -8.64 12.28
N LYS A 114 -2.97 -8.44 11.29
CA LYS A 114 -3.15 -9.36 10.16
C LYS A 114 -3.18 -8.57 8.86
N GLN A 115 -2.35 -8.98 7.91
CA GLN A 115 -2.47 -8.57 6.51
C GLN A 115 -3.43 -9.52 5.79
N VAL A 116 -4.29 -8.96 4.93
CA VAL A 116 -5.24 -9.74 4.14
C VAL A 116 -5.02 -9.41 2.67
N CYS A 117 -4.56 -10.39 1.90
CA CYS A 117 -4.64 -10.35 0.44
C CYS A 117 -6.06 -10.78 0.05
N LEU A 118 -6.77 -9.94 -0.71
CA LEU A 118 -8.14 -10.24 -1.10
C LEU A 118 -8.21 -11.44 -2.06
N ALA A 119 -7.19 -11.67 -2.87
CA ALA A 119 -7.12 -12.82 -3.78
C ALA A 119 -7.16 -14.14 -3.00
N ASP A 120 -6.47 -14.22 -1.85
CA ASP A 120 -6.43 -15.39 -0.98
C ASP A 120 -7.78 -15.68 -0.29
N CYS A 121 -8.69 -14.69 -0.29
CA CYS A 121 -10.02 -14.81 0.30
C CYS A 121 -11.09 -15.24 -0.71
N LEU A 122 -10.75 -15.31 -2.00
CA LEU A 122 -11.68 -15.78 -3.01
C LEU A 122 -11.85 -17.30 -2.87
N PRO A 123 -13.08 -17.82 -2.95
CA PRO A 123 -13.28 -19.26 -3.02
C PRO A 123 -12.52 -19.78 -4.25
N ASN A 124 -11.82 -20.91 -4.11
CA ASN A 124 -11.27 -21.62 -5.26
C ASN A 124 -12.46 -21.92 -6.20
N SER A 125 -12.66 -21.09 -7.22
CA SER A 125 -13.46 -21.48 -8.37
C SER A 125 -12.72 -22.67 -8.95
N GLY A 126 -13.22 -23.88 -8.70
CA GLY A 126 -12.55 -25.11 -9.07
C GLY A 126 -12.10 -25.03 -10.52
N THR A 127 -10.80 -24.95 -10.73
CA THR A 127 -10.19 -25.37 -11.98
C THR A 127 -10.52 -26.84 -12.11
N THR A 128 -11.55 -27.15 -12.89
CA THR A 128 -11.75 -28.49 -13.42
C THR A 128 -10.52 -28.81 -14.24
N ASN A 129 -9.61 -29.61 -13.68
CA ASN A 129 -8.68 -30.38 -14.49
C ASN A 129 -9.53 -31.37 -15.30
N SER A 130 -9.86 -30.99 -16.53
CA SER A 130 -10.41 -31.81 -17.62
C SER A 130 -10.07 -31.01 -18.87
N THR A 131 -9.16 -31.43 -19.76
CA THR A 131 -9.02 -32.73 -20.42
C THR A 131 -7.54 -32.94 -20.76
N ASP A 132 -6.90 -34.06 -20.43
CA ASP A 132 -6.92 -35.29 -21.23
C ASP A 132 -6.90 -35.06 -22.76
N ASN A 133 -5.80 -35.49 -23.38
CA ASN A 133 -5.65 -35.93 -24.77
C ASN A 133 -6.73 -35.53 -25.80
N LEU A 134 -6.42 -34.52 -26.61
CA LEU A 134 -6.87 -34.48 -28.01
C LEU A 134 -5.64 -34.77 -28.88
N LYS A 135 -5.53 -36.04 -29.29
CA LYS A 135 -4.82 -36.40 -30.52
C LYS A 135 -5.58 -35.75 -31.66
N ASP A 136 -4.95 -34.80 -32.34
CA ASP A 136 -5.41 -34.31 -33.63
C ASP A 136 -4.77 -35.18 -34.71
N ASP A 137 -5.45 -36.28 -35.06
CA ASP A 137 -5.14 -37.10 -36.23
C ASP A 137 -5.65 -36.35 -37.48
N GLY A 138 -4.94 -35.28 -37.86
CA GLY A 138 -5.10 -34.59 -39.14
C GLY A 138 -4.28 -35.27 -40.25
N PRO A 139 -4.76 -35.32 -41.51
CA PRO A 139 -4.16 -36.12 -42.56
C PRO A 139 -2.79 -35.57 -42.96
N SER A 140 -1.80 -36.47 -43.04
CA SER A 140 -0.45 -36.16 -43.54
C SER A 140 -0.49 -35.48 -44.91
N PRO A 141 0.27 -34.39 -45.12
CA PRO A 141 0.39 -33.78 -46.44
C PRO A 141 1.07 -34.74 -47.44
N PRO A 142 0.68 -34.72 -48.72
CA PRO A 142 1.30 -35.56 -49.74
C PRO A 142 2.78 -35.17 -49.93
N GLY A 143 3.64 -36.18 -49.97
CA GLY A 143 5.08 -36.00 -50.17
C GLY A 143 5.40 -35.32 -51.50
N THR A 144 6.36 -34.40 -51.45
CA THR A 144 7.06 -33.91 -52.64
C THR A 144 8.24 -34.82 -52.96
N PRO A 145 8.55 -35.08 -54.25
CA PRO A 145 9.48 -36.12 -54.66
C PRO A 145 10.95 -35.71 -54.48
N ASP A 146 11.79 -36.74 -54.36
CA ASP A 146 13.25 -36.70 -54.41
C ASP A 146 13.82 -35.92 -55.60
N GLY A 147 14.89 -35.16 -55.31
CA GLY A 147 16.07 -34.97 -56.16
C GLY A 147 15.97 -34.00 -57.34
N LEU A 148 16.88 -33.00 -57.40
CA LEU A 148 18.05 -33.01 -58.30
C LEU A 148 18.79 -31.65 -58.26
N MET A 149 20.13 -31.73 -58.18
CA MET A 149 21.19 -30.70 -58.22
C MET A 149 21.52 -29.94 -56.93
#